data_AF-G9L3S4-F1
#
_entry.id   AF-G9L3S4-F1
#
_cell.length_a   1.000
_cell.length_b   1.000
_cell.length_c   1.000
_cell.angle_alpha   90.00
_cell.angle_beta   90.00
_cell.angle_gamma   90.00
#
_symmetry.space_group_name_H-M   'P 1'
#
loop_
_entity.id
_entity.type
_entity.pdbx_description
1 polymer ?
#
loop_
_entity_poly.entity_id
_entity_poly.type
_entity_poly.pdbx_seq_one_letter_code
_entity_poly.pdbx_strand_id
1 'polypeptide(L)'
;LDQKEFGLDLEELERLHDENEEEVAKIRKDAEMQNLAKAYLAELIKEECWNSMAVKGRALKCFHLPYVVENFPMKERTEEELKELKRVLRQKKIETECLKVRKEIIEAQSAITLAKKHHEEED
;
A
#
# COMPACT_ATOMS: atom_id res chain seq x y z
N LEU A 1 41.98 -13.75 -66.56
CA LEU A 1 41.25 -13.00 -65.53
C LEU A 1 42.29 -12.16 -64.82
N ASP A 2 42.23 -10.84 -64.94
CA ASP A 2 43.24 -9.92 -64.41
C ASP A 2 43.13 -9.87 -62.89
N GLN A 3 44.26 -9.94 -62.19
CA GLN A 3 44.38 -9.96 -60.71
C GLN A 3 43.83 -8.70 -59.99
N LYS A 4 43.21 -7.77 -60.74
CA LYS A 4 42.64 -6.51 -60.21
C LYS A 4 41.21 -6.66 -59.66
N GLU A 5 40.56 -7.79 -59.88
CA GLU A 5 39.19 -8.04 -59.39
C GLU A 5 39.10 -8.38 -57.89
N PHE A 6 40.24 -8.42 -57.18
CA PHE A 6 40.31 -8.71 -55.73
C PHE A 6 40.88 -7.54 -54.90
N GLY A 7 40.80 -6.31 -55.40
CA GLY A 7 41.10 -5.13 -54.59
C GLY A 7 40.02 -4.95 -53.53
N LEU A 8 40.28 -5.36 -52.29
CA LEU A 8 39.44 -4.99 -51.16
C LEU A 8 39.46 -3.46 -51.08
N ASP A 9 38.29 -2.83 -51.20
CA ASP A 9 38.14 -1.40 -50.94
C ASP A 9 38.24 -1.16 -49.42
N LEU A 10 39.47 -0.97 -48.96
CA LEU A 10 39.79 -0.83 -47.54
C LEU A 10 39.22 0.45 -46.94
N GLU A 11 39.09 1.52 -47.75
CA GLU A 11 38.53 2.81 -47.33
C GLU A 11 37.02 2.70 -47.11
N GLU A 12 36.31 2.07 -48.05
CA GLU A 12 34.88 1.79 -47.89
C GLU A 12 34.61 0.85 -46.70
N LEU A 13 35.46 -0.15 -46.49
CA LEU A 13 35.35 -1.07 -45.35
C LEU A 13 35.55 -0.34 -44.01
N GLU A 14 36.53 0.54 -43.92
CA GLU A 14 36.79 1.35 -42.72
C GLU A 14 35.61 2.29 -42.44
N ARG A 15 35.08 2.96 -43.47
CA ARG A 15 33.90 3.83 -43.31
C ARG A 15 32.68 3.06 -42.80
N LEU A 16 32.40 1.89 -43.38
CA LEU A 16 31.29 1.03 -42.94
C LEU A 16 31.49 0.52 -41.50
N HIS A 17 32.74 0.27 -41.10
CA HIS A 17 33.06 -0.13 -39.73
C HIS A 17 32.79 1.01 -38.75
N ASP A 18 33.22 2.23 -39.07
CA ASP A 18 32.98 3.41 -38.24
C ASP A 18 31.49 3.74 -38.10
N GLU A 19 30.73 3.68 -39.22
CA GLU A 19 29.27 3.83 -39.21
C GLU A 19 28.59 2.77 -38.32
N ASN A 20 29.08 1.52 -38.37
CA ASN A 20 28.54 0.45 -37.54
C ASN A 20 28.82 0.67 -36.05
N GLU A 21 30.06 1.05 -35.71
CA GLU A 21 30.44 1.34 -34.33
C GLU A 21 29.66 2.53 -33.77
N GLU A 22 29.38 3.57 -34.58
CA GLU A 22 28.55 4.70 -34.17
C GLU A 22 27.10 4.26 -33.87
N GLU A 23 26.49 3.48 -34.76
CA GLU A 23 25.13 2.95 -34.54
C GLU A 23 25.06 2.02 -33.33
N VAL A 24 26.06 1.16 -33.14
CA VAL A 24 26.17 0.30 -31.96
C VAL A 24 26.32 1.14 -30.69
N ALA A 25 27.14 2.18 -30.70
CA ALA A 25 27.33 3.09 -29.56
C ALA A 25 26.03 3.82 -29.21
N LYS A 26 25.29 4.27 -30.23
CA LYS A 26 23.98 4.91 -30.06
C LYS A 26 22.95 3.96 -29.45
N ILE A 27 22.82 2.74 -30.00
CA ILE A 27 21.90 1.72 -29.46
C ILE A 27 22.25 1.38 -28.00
N ARG A 28 23.54 1.23 -27.68
CA ARG A 28 23.99 0.99 -26.29
C ARG A 28 23.58 2.13 -25.36
N LYS A 29 23.85 3.37 -25.76
CA LYS A 29 23.50 4.57 -24.98
C LYS A 29 22.00 4.67 -24.75
N ASP A 30 21.20 4.39 -25.77
CA ASP A 30 19.74 4.42 -25.67
C ASP A 30 19.24 3.33 -24.71
N ALA A 31 19.80 2.12 -24.79
CA ALA A 31 19.47 1.03 -23.87
C ALA A 31 19.86 1.36 -22.42
N GLU A 32 21.03 1.95 -22.19
CA GLU A 32 21.48 2.41 -20.87
C GLU A 32 20.53 3.47 -20.30
N MET A 33 20.14 4.45 -21.10
CA MET A 33 19.20 5.49 -20.70
C MET A 33 17.82 4.90 -20.33
N GLN A 34 17.32 3.95 -21.12
CA GLN A 34 16.07 3.27 -20.81
C GLN A 34 16.15 2.45 -19.52
N ASN A 35 17.27 1.76 -19.29
CA ASN A 35 17.49 1.00 -18.06
C ASN A 35 17.53 1.93 -16.85
N LEU A 36 18.21 3.08 -16.97
CA LEU A 36 18.26 4.08 -15.91
C LEU A 36 16.86 4.64 -15.60
N ALA A 37 16.08 5.00 -16.62
CA ALA A 37 14.72 5.49 -16.43
C ALA A 37 13.82 4.45 -15.73
N LYS A 38 13.93 3.18 -16.13
CA LYS A 38 13.19 2.07 -15.49
C LYS A 38 13.62 1.85 -14.04
N ALA A 39 14.92 1.90 -13.76
CA ALA A 39 15.45 1.76 -12.41
C ALA A 39 14.95 2.88 -11.49
N TYR A 40 14.98 4.12 -11.98
CA TYR A 40 14.44 5.27 -11.24
C TYR A 40 12.96 5.11 -10.93
N LEU A 41 12.15 4.72 -11.92
CA LEU A 41 10.73 4.48 -11.72
C LEU A 41 10.46 3.34 -10.73
N ALA A 42 11.24 2.27 -10.80
CA ALA A 42 11.13 1.12 -9.89
C ALA A 42 11.40 1.54 -8.44
N GLU A 43 12.45 2.33 -8.20
CA GLU A 43 12.74 2.84 -6.86
C GLU A 43 11.64 3.78 -6.37
N LEU A 44 11.11 4.68 -7.22
CA LEU A 44 10.01 5.55 -6.83
C LEU A 44 8.76 4.77 -6.39
N ILE A 45 8.38 3.74 -7.17
CA ILE A 45 7.25 2.87 -6.85
C ILE A 45 7.52 2.10 -5.56
N LYS A 46 8.72 1.57 -5.39
CA LYS A 46 9.10 0.83 -4.19
C LYS A 46 9.09 1.71 -2.96
N GLU A 47 9.58 2.94 -3.04
CA GLU A 47 9.53 3.88 -1.93
C GLU A 47 8.08 4.18 -1.51
N GLU A 48 7.25 4.55 -2.48
CA GLU A 48 5.88 4.99 -2.21
C GLU A 48 4.95 3.82 -1.82
N CYS A 49 5.02 2.68 -2.52
CA CYS A 49 4.09 1.58 -2.34
C CYS A 49 4.58 0.52 -1.36
N TRP A 50 5.90 0.39 -1.18
CA TRP A 50 6.47 -0.54 -0.23
C TRP A 50 7.03 0.23 0.96
N ASN A 51 8.19 0.88 0.85
CA ASN A 51 8.97 1.37 1.99
C ASN A 51 8.19 2.30 2.93
N SER A 52 7.35 3.19 2.40
CA SER A 52 6.50 4.10 3.20
C SER A 52 5.44 3.41 4.08
N MET A 53 5.14 2.13 3.82
CA MET A 53 4.14 1.37 4.55
C MET A 53 4.68 0.86 5.89
N ALA A 54 4.09 1.32 6.99
CA ALA A 54 4.36 0.82 8.34
C ALA A 54 3.84 -0.62 8.53
N VAL A 55 2.69 -0.94 7.93
CA VAL A 55 2.15 -2.29 7.86
C VAL A 55 2.12 -2.72 6.40
N LYS A 56 2.92 -3.72 6.04
CA LYS A 56 2.92 -4.30 4.69
C LYS A 56 1.68 -5.20 4.49
N GLY A 57 1.17 -5.26 3.27
CA GLY A 57 0.13 -6.22 2.91
C GLY A 57 0.65 -7.65 3.01
N ARG A 58 -0.03 -8.49 3.79
CA ARG A 58 0.23 -9.92 3.92
C ARG A 58 -1.09 -10.67 3.84
N ALA A 59 -1.01 -11.90 3.35
CA ALA A 59 -2.15 -12.78 3.26
C ALA A 59 -1.78 -14.19 3.72
N LEU A 60 -2.64 -14.77 4.56
CA LEU A 60 -2.60 -16.18 4.92
C LEU A 60 -3.55 -16.92 3.99
N LYS A 61 -2.99 -17.82 3.18
CA LYS A 61 -3.75 -18.64 2.22
C LYS A 61 -3.81 -20.07 2.72
N CYS A 62 -4.99 -20.66 2.69
CA CYS A 62 -5.15 -22.08 3.00
C CYS A 62 -4.69 -22.93 1.79
N PHE A 63 -4.06 -24.08 2.06
CA PHE A 63 -3.52 -24.95 1.00
C PHE A 63 -4.61 -25.75 0.28
N HIS A 64 -5.65 -26.16 1.02
CA HIS A 64 -6.66 -27.11 0.54
C HIS A 64 -8.07 -26.50 0.41
N LEU A 65 -8.24 -25.26 0.86
CA LEU A 65 -9.50 -24.53 0.81
C LEU A 65 -9.25 -23.15 0.19
N PRO A 66 -10.20 -22.58 -0.57
CA PRO A 66 -10.06 -21.27 -1.19
C PRO A 66 -10.26 -20.13 -0.17
N TYR A 67 -9.67 -20.25 1.02
CA TYR A 67 -9.72 -19.21 2.05
C TYR A 67 -8.43 -18.41 2.05
N VAL A 68 -8.60 -17.08 2.04
CA VAL A 68 -7.54 -16.11 2.14
C VAL A 68 -7.93 -15.07 3.18
N VAL A 69 -7.07 -14.90 4.18
CA VAL A 69 -7.20 -13.82 5.16
C VAL A 69 -6.06 -12.85 4.92
N GLU A 70 -6.40 -11.64 4.50
CA GLU A 70 -5.43 -10.59 4.18
C GLU A 70 -5.60 -9.37 5.08
N ASN A 71 -4.49 -8.66 5.30
CA ASN A 71 -4.52 -7.35 5.94
C ASN A 71 -4.36 -6.24 4.90
N PHE A 72 -4.94 -5.08 5.19
CA PHE A 72 -4.71 -3.88 4.39
C PHE A 72 -3.32 -3.31 4.70
N PRO A 73 -2.51 -2.95 3.68
CA PRO A 73 -1.31 -2.15 3.87
C PRO A 73 -1.69 -0.78 4.43
N MET A 74 -0.93 -0.29 5.42
CA MET A 74 -1.17 1.03 5.99
C MET A 74 0.14 1.79 6.17
N LYS A 75 0.11 3.08 5.84
CA LYS A 75 1.17 4.03 6.16
C LYS A 75 1.21 4.34 7.65
N GLU A 76 2.31 4.91 8.10
CA GLU A 76 2.39 5.45 9.44
C GLU A 76 1.40 6.60 9.59
N ARG A 77 0.69 6.65 10.73
CA ARG A 77 -0.28 7.70 10.99
C ARG A 77 0.45 9.01 11.25
N THR A 78 -0.09 10.09 10.71
CA THR A 78 0.44 11.43 11.01
C THR A 78 0.10 11.82 12.46
N GLU A 79 0.84 12.78 13.02
CA GLU A 79 0.58 13.28 14.37
C GLU A 79 -0.84 13.88 14.49
N GLU A 80 -1.36 14.47 13.42
CA GLU A 80 -2.72 15.00 13.35
C GLU A 80 -3.76 13.88 13.44
N GLU A 81 -3.59 12.80 12.67
CA GLU A 81 -4.45 11.62 12.70
C GLU A 81 -4.40 10.93 14.08
N LEU A 82 -3.23 10.88 14.71
CA LEU A 82 -3.08 10.31 16.05
C LEU A 82 -3.80 11.15 17.12
N LYS A 83 -3.72 12.48 17.03
CA LYS A 83 -4.47 13.39 17.92
C LYS A 83 -5.97 13.21 17.73
N GLU A 84 -6.42 13.14 16.48
CA GLU A 84 -7.83 12.89 16.16
C GLU A 84 -8.31 11.56 16.73
N LEU A 85 -7.54 10.48 16.51
CA LEU A 85 -7.86 9.15 17.02
C LEU A 85 -7.97 9.16 18.54
N LYS A 86 -7.03 9.80 19.25
CA LYS A 86 -7.08 9.95 20.71
C LYS A 86 -8.35 10.69 21.18
N ARG A 87 -8.74 11.74 20.46
CA ARG A 87 -9.97 12.51 20.73
C ARG A 87 -11.21 11.63 20.58
N VAL A 88 -11.33 10.93 19.44
CA VAL A 88 -12.47 10.04 19.16
C VAL A 88 -12.55 8.90 20.18
N LEU A 89 -11.42 8.27 20.54
CA LEU A 89 -11.38 7.21 21.54
C LEU A 89 -11.85 7.70 22.91
N ARG A 90 -11.41 8.90 23.33
CA ARG A 90 -11.87 9.51 24.58
C ARG A 90 -13.37 9.76 24.56
N GLN A 91 -13.87 10.34 23.47
CA GLN A 91 -15.31 10.60 23.29
C GLN A 91 -16.12 9.31 23.36
N LYS A 92 -15.69 8.25 22.64
CA LYS A 92 -16.35 6.94 22.65
C LYS A 92 -16.36 6.30 24.02
N LYS A 93 -15.28 6.44 24.80
CA LYS A 93 -15.24 5.95 26.18
C LYS A 93 -16.29 6.65 27.05
N ILE A 94 -16.39 7.97 26.96
CA ILE A 94 -17.40 8.74 27.70
C ILE A 94 -18.81 8.32 27.28
N GLU A 95 -19.09 8.24 25.98
CA GLU A 95 -20.39 7.79 25.46
C GLU A 95 -20.78 6.41 25.98
N THR A 96 -19.82 5.48 26.01
CA THR A 96 -20.04 4.11 26.47
C THR A 96 -20.40 4.06 27.95
N GLU A 97 -19.66 4.77 28.80
CA GLU A 97 -19.95 4.83 30.24
C GLU A 97 -21.27 5.56 30.52
N CYS A 98 -21.54 6.68 29.85
CA CYS A 98 -22.84 7.37 29.93
C CYS A 98 -24.00 6.45 29.54
N LEU A 99 -23.83 5.63 28.50
CA LEU A 99 -24.85 4.67 28.06
C LEU A 99 -25.07 3.56 29.10
N LYS A 100 -24.02 3.06 29.76
CA LYS A 100 -24.15 2.08 30.86
C LYS A 100 -24.94 2.66 32.03
N VAL A 101 -24.55 3.83 32.52
CA VAL A 101 -25.24 4.49 33.64
C VAL A 101 -26.71 4.77 33.31
N ARG A 102 -27.02 5.21 32.08
CA ARG A 102 -28.41 5.42 31.65
C ARG A 102 -29.22 4.12 31.66
N LYS A 103 -28.64 3.00 31.24
CA LYS A 103 -29.31 1.68 31.30
C LYS A 103 -29.61 1.29 32.74
N GLU A 104 -28.63 1.40 33.63
CA GLU A 104 -28.80 1.08 35.07
C GLU A 104 -29.89 1.93 35.72
N ILE A 105 -29.97 3.23 35.40
CA ILE A 105 -31.04 4.11 35.91
C ILE A 105 -32.43 3.64 35.43
N ILE A 106 -32.57 3.30 34.14
CA ILE A 106 -33.85 2.84 33.58
C ILE A 106 -34.27 1.51 34.19
N GLU A 107 -33.33 0.58 34.39
CA GLU A 107 -33.58 -0.72 35.03
C GLU A 107 -34.01 -0.54 36.48
N ALA A 108 -33.32 0.31 37.26
CA ALA A 108 -33.68 0.62 38.63
C ALA A 108 -35.06 1.30 38.76
N GLN A 109 -35.37 2.27 37.89
CA GLN A 109 -36.69 2.92 37.86
C GLN A 109 -37.81 1.94 37.50
N SER A 110 -37.54 1.02 36.56
CA SER A 110 -38.49 -0.03 36.18
C SER A 110 -38.77 -0.97 37.35
N ALA A 111 -37.72 -1.40 38.07
CA ALA A 111 -37.86 -2.23 39.27
C ALA A 111 -38.66 -1.53 40.39
N ILE A 112 -38.41 -0.25 40.64
CA ILE A 112 -39.17 0.55 41.62
C ILE A 112 -40.65 0.66 41.21
N THR A 113 -40.93 0.85 39.93
CA THR A 113 -42.31 0.96 39.43
C THR A 113 -43.08 -0.35 39.57
N LEU A 114 -42.42 -1.48 39.30
CA LEU A 114 -42.97 -2.82 39.55
C LEU A 114 -43.23 -3.08 41.04
N ALA A 115 -42.30 -2.72 41.92
CA ALA A 115 -42.47 -2.87 43.36
C ALA A 115 -43.64 -2.03 43.90
N LYS A 116 -43.84 -0.81 43.39
CA LYS A 116 -44.97 0.04 43.76
C LYS A 116 -46.32 -0.54 43.29
N LYS A 117 -46.39 -1.05 42.06
CA LYS A 117 -47.60 -1.72 41.57
C LYS A 117 -47.97 -2.95 42.40
N HIS A 118 -46.98 -3.75 42.80
CA HIS A 118 -47.22 -4.91 43.66
C HIS A 118 -47.77 -4.51 45.03
N HIS A 119 -47.31 -3.40 45.60
CA HIS A 119 -47.81 -2.91 46.89
C HIS A 119 -49.24 -2.38 46.80
N GLU A 120 -49.61 -1.73 45.69
CA GLU A 120 -50.98 -1.25 45.43
C GLU A 120 -51.99 -2.37 45.12
N GLU A 121 -51.54 -3.57 44.74
CA GLU A 121 -52.41 -4.74 44.49
C GLU A 121 -52.61 -5.64 45.73
N GLU A 122 -51.78 -5.47 46.78
CA GLU A 122 -51.86 -6.24 48.04
C GLU A 122 -52.62 -5.52 49.18
N ASP A 123 -52.91 -4.21 49.04
CA ASP A 123 -53.76 -3.40 49.94
C ASP A 123 -55.22 -3.31 49.43
#